data_AF-A0A942L7H8-F1
#
_entry.id   AF-A0A942L7H8-F1
#
_cell.length_a   1.000
_cell.length_b   1.000
_cell.length_c   1.000
_cell.angle_alpha   90.00
_cell.angle_beta   90.00
_cell.angle_gamma   90.00
#
_symmetry.space_group_name_H-M   'P 1'
#
loop_
_entity.id
_entity.type
_entity.pdbx_description
1 polymer ?
#
loop_
_entity_poly.entity_id
_entity_poly.type
_entity_poly.pdbx_seq_one_letter_code
_entity_poly.pdbx_strand_id
1 'polypeptide(L)'
;CFIALTMIRLIQYKILNFQGKDLLNEDGWESGLSADRIKKALASFQADALPAGYYRLTKPNEDMRVILESLRIKGDLRLPTASELRRLKYSLDKATEM
;
A
#
# COMPACT_ATOMS: atom_id res chain seq x y z
N CYS A 1 -18.67 -6.44 0.77
CA CYS A 1 -18.86 -6.51 2.23
C CYS A 1 -18.32 -5.24 2.88
N PHE A 2 -18.79 -4.89 4.08
CA PHE A 2 -18.43 -3.65 4.77
C PHE A 2 -16.90 -3.51 4.96
N ILE A 3 -16.23 -4.59 5.38
CA ILE A 3 -14.78 -4.61 5.63
C ILE A 3 -13.98 -4.18 4.38
N ALA A 4 -14.31 -4.73 3.20
CA ALA A 4 -13.59 -4.39 1.97
C ALA A 4 -13.77 -2.90 1.60
N LEU A 5 -14.97 -2.36 1.80
CA LEU A 5 -15.23 -0.94 1.56
C LEU A 5 -14.44 -0.06 2.52
N THR A 6 -14.43 -0.40 3.82
CA THR A 6 -13.66 0.31 4.83
C THR A 6 -12.17 0.31 4.50
N MET A 7 -11.60 -0.84 4.11
CA MET A 7 -10.19 -0.94 3.72
C MET A 7 -9.86 -0.05 2.52
N ILE A 8 -10.71 -0.04 1.49
CA ILE A 8 -10.52 0.82 0.32
C ILE A 8 -10.56 2.30 0.73
N ARG A 9 -11.51 2.70 1.59
CA ARG A 9 -11.62 4.08 2.07
C ARG A 9 -10.41 4.53 2.87
N LEU A 10 -9.85 3.66 3.71
CA LEU A 10 -8.62 3.94 4.45
C LEU A 10 -7.42 4.14 3.51
N ILE A 11 -7.31 3.34 2.46
CA ILE A 11 -6.26 3.50 1.44
C ILE A 11 -6.44 4.83 0.71
N GLN A 12 -7.65 5.15 0.27
CA GLN A 12 -7.97 6.43 -0.40
C GLN A 12 -7.62 7.64 0.49
N TYR A 13 -8.00 7.59 1.77
CA TYR A 13 -7.65 8.62 2.75
C TYR A 13 -6.13 8.81 2.85
N LYS A 14 -5.35 7.72 2.97
CA LYS A 14 -3.89 7.81 3.05
C LYS A 14 -3.26 8.40 1.79
N ILE A 15 -3.77 8.05 0.60
CA ILE A 15 -3.31 8.60 -0.67
C ILE A 15 -3.56 10.10 -0.73
N LEU A 16 -4.75 10.57 -0.37
CA LEU A 16 -5.10 11.99 -0.42
C LEU A 16 -4.27 12.80 0.57
N ASN A 17 -4.12 12.29 1.80
CA ASN A 17 -3.27 12.89 2.81
C ASN A 17 -1.81 12.99 2.33
N PHE A 18 -1.30 11.95 1.66
CA PHE A 18 0.04 11.97 1.06
C PHE A 18 0.16 13.00 -0.08
N GLN A 19 -0.89 13.20 -0.87
CA GLN A 19 -0.93 14.19 -1.94
C GLN A 19 -1.21 15.62 -1.46
N GLY A 20 -1.48 15.82 -0.16
CA GLY A 20 -1.87 17.13 0.38
C GLY A 20 -3.20 17.64 -0.16
N LYS A 21 -4.11 16.72 -0.54
CA LYS A 21 -5.44 17.05 -1.04
C LYS A 21 -6.47 16.93 0.07
N ASP A 22 -7.48 17.79 0.00
CA ASP A 22 -8.64 17.69 0.88
C ASP A 22 -9.46 16.42 0.57
N LEU A 23 -10.07 15.87 1.62
CA LEU A 23 -10.92 14.68 1.52
C LEU A 23 -12.30 15.01 0.95
N LEU A 24 -12.69 16.27 1.04
CA LEU A 24 -13.95 16.80 0.57
C LEU A 24 -13.67 17.83 -0.52
N ASN A 25 -14.34 17.69 -1.66
CA ASN A 25 -14.40 18.65 -2.74
C ASN A 25 -15.85 19.18 -2.86
N GLU A 26 -16.09 20.07 -3.83
CA GLU A 26 -17.41 20.68 -4.05
C GLU A 26 -18.52 19.64 -4.35
N ASP A 27 -18.15 18.48 -4.89
CA ASP A 27 -19.04 17.38 -5.27
C ASP A 27 -19.13 16.27 -4.20
N GLY A 28 -18.49 16.45 -3.04
CA GLY A 28 -18.48 15.48 -1.93
C GLY A 28 -17.11 14.84 -1.69
N TRP A 29 -17.06 13.52 -1.50
CA TRP A 29 -15.82 12.83 -1.12
C TRP A 29 -14.88 12.68 -2.32
N GLU A 30 -13.67 13.24 -2.20
CA GLU A 30 -12.59 13.04 -3.16
C GLU A 30 -11.98 11.65 -2.98
N SER A 31 -11.81 10.90 -4.06
CA SER A 31 -11.38 9.49 -3.98
C SER A 31 -9.89 9.29 -4.21
N GLY A 32 -9.23 10.22 -4.90
CA GLY A 32 -7.85 10.04 -5.35
C GLY A 32 -7.76 8.88 -6.35
N LEU A 33 -7.38 7.68 -5.89
CA LEU A 33 -7.48 6.47 -6.70
C LEU A 33 -8.87 5.83 -6.57
N SER A 34 -9.46 5.44 -7.70
CA SER A 34 -10.72 4.70 -7.68
C SER A 34 -10.58 3.34 -7.02
N ALA A 35 -11.68 2.82 -6.47
CA ALA A 35 -11.73 1.50 -5.84
C ALA A 35 -11.26 0.37 -6.78
N ASP A 36 -11.61 0.46 -8.07
CA ASP A 36 -11.18 -0.51 -9.09
C ASP A 36 -9.66 -0.48 -9.33
N ARG A 37 -9.07 0.72 -9.38
CA ARG A 37 -7.61 0.90 -9.51
C ARG A 37 -6.86 0.34 -8.32
N ILE A 38 -7.32 0.64 -7.10
CA ILE A 38 -6.76 0.08 -5.86
C ILE A 38 -6.83 -1.44 -5.89
N LYS A 39 -8.00 -2.01 -6.23
CA LYS A 39 -8.18 -3.46 -6.32
C LYS A 39 -7.21 -4.09 -7.31
N LYS A 40 -7.07 -3.53 -8.51
CA LYS A 40 -6.16 -4.03 -9.55
C LYS A 40 -4.70 -3.94 -9.11
N ALA A 41 -4.28 -2.81 -8.53
CA ALA A 41 -2.94 -2.62 -8.00
C ALA A 41 -2.60 -3.69 -6.95
N LEU A 42 -3.44 -3.86 -5.93
CA LEU A 42 -3.23 -4.84 -4.86
C LEU A 42 -3.22 -6.28 -5.39
N ALA A 43 -4.11 -6.63 -6.32
CA ALA A 43 -4.17 -7.97 -6.90
C ALA A 43 -2.92 -8.31 -7.72
N SER A 44 -2.30 -7.31 -8.37
CA SER A 44 -1.10 -7.48 -9.19
C SER A 44 0.20 -7.55 -8.39
N PHE A 45 0.21 -7.04 -7.15
CA PHE A 45 1.40 -7.00 -6.31
C PHE A 45 1.49 -8.28 -5.46
N GLN A 46 2.22 -9.27 -5.97
CA GLN A 46 2.33 -10.60 -5.38
C GLN A 46 3.76 -10.88 -4.93
N ALA A 47 3.93 -11.92 -4.12
CA ALA A 47 5.23 -12.37 -3.62
C ALA A 47 5.35 -13.89 -3.76
N ASP A 48 6.48 -14.33 -4.31
CA ASP A 48 6.85 -15.75 -4.44
C ASP A 48 8.00 -16.06 -3.49
N ALA A 49 7.90 -17.17 -2.75
CA ALA A 49 9.04 -17.67 -1.97
C ALA A 49 10.08 -18.29 -2.91
N LEU A 50 11.34 -17.98 -2.68
CA LEU A 50 12.48 -18.57 -3.36
C LEU A 50 13.32 -19.43 -2.41
N PRO A 51 14.15 -20.34 -2.94
CA PRO A 51 15.17 -21.02 -2.15
C PRO A 51 16.08 -20.03 -1.41
N ALA A 52 16.74 -20.52 -0.35
CA ALA A 52 17.64 -19.74 0.51
C ALA A 52 16.95 -18.59 1.30
N GLY A 53 15.61 -18.61 1.43
CA GLY A 53 14.88 -17.71 2.33
C GLY A 53 14.62 -16.30 1.77
N TYR A 54 14.76 -16.14 0.45
CA TYR A 54 14.41 -14.93 -0.28
C TYR A 54 12.96 -14.95 -0.76
N TYR A 55 12.41 -13.77 -1.01
CA TYR A 55 11.11 -13.58 -1.61
C TYR A 55 11.25 -12.68 -2.82
N ARG A 56 10.65 -13.07 -3.95
CA ARG A 56 10.56 -12.23 -5.14
C ARG A 56 9.22 -11.53 -5.14
N LEU A 57 9.20 -10.21 -5.18
CA LEU A 57 7.95 -9.46 -5.35
C LEU A 57 7.77 -9.00 -6.80
N THR A 58 6.51 -8.92 -7.22
CA THR A 58 6.16 -8.29 -8.49
C THR A 58 6.62 -6.83 -8.49
N LYS A 59 7.15 -6.34 -9.61
CA LYS A 59 7.46 -4.92 -9.74
C LYS A 59 6.16 -4.08 -9.56
N PRO A 60 6.13 -3.10 -8.65
CA PRO A 60 4.93 -2.31 -8.44
C PRO A 60 4.63 -1.47 -9.68
N ASN A 61 3.37 -1.53 -10.12
CA ASN A 61 2.83 -0.64 -11.15
C ASN A 61 2.65 0.79 -10.57
N GLU A 62 2.21 1.72 -11.40
CA GLU A 62 2.07 3.14 -11.02
C GLU A 62 1.14 3.31 -9.80
N ASP A 63 -0.04 2.69 -9.83
CA ASP A 63 -1.01 2.77 -8.74
C ASP A 63 -0.48 2.14 -7.44
N MET A 64 0.18 0.99 -7.55
CA MET A 64 0.80 0.33 -6.39
C MET A 64 1.92 1.17 -5.81
N ARG A 65 2.70 1.89 -6.64
CA ARG A 65 3.73 2.80 -6.16
C ARG A 65 3.13 3.93 -5.33
N VAL A 66 2.06 4.56 -5.80
CA VAL A 66 1.34 5.59 -5.05
C VAL A 66 0.83 5.04 -3.72
N ILE A 67 0.28 3.81 -3.71
CA ILE A 67 -0.16 3.15 -2.48
C ILE A 67 1.01 2.95 -1.51
N LEU A 68 2.14 2.38 -1.96
CA LEU A 68 3.32 2.15 -1.12
C LEU A 68 3.90 3.46 -0.55
N GLU A 69 3.98 4.50 -1.38
CA GLU A 69 4.47 5.82 -0.97
C GLU A 69 3.54 6.48 0.05
N SER A 70 2.22 6.39 -0.14
CA SER A 70 1.23 6.88 0.81
C SER A 70 1.28 6.17 2.18
N LEU A 71 1.74 4.91 2.18
CA LEU A 71 1.99 4.11 3.38
C LEU A 71 3.38 4.35 3.98
N ARG A 72 4.18 5.24 3.37
CA ARG A 72 5.58 5.53 3.75
C ARG A 72 6.49 4.30 3.72
N ILE A 73 6.16 3.30 2.91
CA ILE A 73 6.98 2.11 2.73
C ILE A 73 8.13 2.48 1.79
N LYS A 74 9.30 2.71 2.37
CA LYS A 74 10.55 3.01 1.66
C LYS A 74 11.52 1.85 1.86
N GLY A 75 11.75 1.05 0.83
CA GLY A 75 12.68 -0.06 0.86
C GLY A 75 12.79 -0.76 -0.50
N ASP A 76 13.93 -1.39 -0.77
CA ASP A 76 14.05 -2.25 -1.94
C ASP A 76 13.32 -3.57 -1.67
N LEU A 77 12.12 -3.68 -2.23
CA LEU A 77 11.28 -4.87 -2.13
C LEU A 77 11.46 -5.81 -3.33
N ARG A 78 12.52 -5.70 -4.12
CA ARG A 78 12.69 -6.60 -5.28
C ARG A 78 12.97 -8.04 -4.86
N LEU A 79 13.87 -8.22 -3.89
CA LEU A 79 14.32 -9.54 -3.43
C LEU A 79 14.63 -9.59 -1.91
N PRO A 80 13.69 -9.20 -1.04
CA PRO A 80 13.93 -9.20 0.40
C PRO A 80 14.04 -10.62 0.96
N THR A 81 14.82 -10.74 2.04
CA THR A 81 14.85 -11.90 2.92
C THR A 81 13.66 -11.91 3.88
N ALA A 82 13.34 -13.08 4.44
CA ALA A 82 12.36 -13.20 5.52
C ALA A 82 12.63 -12.22 6.68
N SER A 83 13.90 -12.01 7.02
CA SER A 83 14.37 -11.11 8.07
C SER A 83 14.03 -9.65 7.77
N GLU A 84 14.21 -9.21 6.53
CA GLU A 84 13.87 -7.87 6.08
C GLU A 84 12.36 -7.64 6.06
N LEU A 85 11.58 -8.63 5.62
CA LEU A 85 10.11 -8.56 5.67
C LEU A 85 9.60 -8.46 7.12
N ARG A 86 10.22 -9.20 8.07
CA ARG A 86 9.88 -9.07 9.50
C ARG A 86 10.23 -7.69 10.04
N ARG A 87 11.38 -7.12 9.67
CA ARG A 87 11.77 -5.75 10.05
C ARG A 87 10.82 -4.71 9.46
N LEU A 88 10.41 -4.88 8.21
CA LEU A 88 9.41 -4.04 7.58
C LEU A 88 8.08 -4.10 8.36
N LYS A 89 7.58 -5.30 8.67
CA LYS A 89 6.35 -5.45 9.48
C LYS A 89 6.48 -4.72 10.82
N TYR A 90 7.57 -4.92 11.54
CA TYR A 90 7.80 -4.26 12.83
C TYR A 90 7.83 -2.72 12.71
N SER A 91 8.42 -2.19 11.63
CA SER A 91 8.41 -0.74 11.38
C SER A 91 7.02 -0.17 11.13
N LEU A 92 6.11 -0.96 10.54
CA LEU A 92 4.72 -0.58 10.33
C LEU A 92 3.95 -0.61 11.65
N ASP A 93 4.11 -1.66 12.44
CA ASP A 93 3.45 -1.81 13.75
C ASP A 93 3.82 -0.62 14.67
N LYS A 94 5.10 -0.22 14.70
CA LYS A 94 5.58 0.93 15.48
C LYS A 94 5.04 2.27 14.96
N ALA A 95 4.88 2.44 13.64
CA ALA A 95 4.36 3.68 13.06
C ALA A 95 2.88 3.92 13.39
N THR A 96 2.14 2.88 13.80
CA THR A 96 0.76 2.98 14.29
C THR A 96 0.64 3.32 15.78
N GLU A 97 1.72 3.24 16.55
CA GLU A 97 1.75 3.57 17.99
C GLU A 97 2.13 5.04 18.27
N MET A 98 2.47 5.81 17.24
CA MET A 98 2.83 7.23 17.29
C MET A 98 1.72 8.11 16.73
#